data_AF-A0A3B8XYK3-F1
#
_entry.id   AF-A0A3B8XYK3-F1
#
_cell.length_a   1.000
_cell.length_b   1.000
_cell.length_c   1.000
_cell.angle_alpha   90.00
_cell.angle_beta   90.00
_cell.angle_gamma   90.00
#
_symmetry.space_group_name_H-M   'P 1'
#
loop_
_entity.id
_entity.type
_entity.pdbx_description
1 polymer ?
#
loop_
_entity_poly.entity_id
_entity_poly.type
_entity_poly.pdbx_seq_one_letter_code
_entity_poly.pdbx_strand_id
1 'polypeptide(L)'
;MTLDLEKTVNLLEDLEIEDQLSYLTADLVEYKSNQKFLDRLFAHESGKWTDIYNLCHDLNSISDNLKDLEKACQGILQVTWLDYPSNLGEGYCLIIFYLESLHWSNMALHCKTKLSEVQPKL
;
A
#
# COMPACT_ATOMS: atom_id res chain seq x y z
N MET A 1 -15.54 16.32 -31.42
CA MET A 1 -14.80 15.06 -31.68
C MET A 1 -13.46 14.98 -30.94
N THR A 2 -12.78 16.10 -30.64
CA THR A 2 -11.51 16.09 -29.86
C THR A 2 -11.71 15.89 -28.35
N LEU A 3 -12.80 16.41 -27.77
CA LEU A 3 -13.12 16.29 -26.34
C LEU A 3 -13.35 14.85 -25.83
N ASP A 4 -13.82 13.94 -26.70
CA ASP A 4 -14.09 12.55 -26.31
C ASP A 4 -12.81 11.69 -26.31
N LEU A 5 -11.85 12.04 -27.17
CA LEU A 5 -10.55 11.36 -27.24
C LEU A 5 -9.67 11.71 -26.03
N GLU A 6 -9.58 12.98 -25.67
CA GLU A 6 -8.82 13.43 -24.48
C GLU A 6 -9.36 12.81 -23.19
N LYS A 7 -10.69 12.76 -23.03
CA LYS A 7 -11.31 12.09 -21.87
C LYS A 7 -11.03 10.59 -21.84
N THR A 8 -11.03 9.93 -22.99
CA THR A 8 -10.76 8.49 -23.08
C THR A 8 -9.29 8.19 -22.78
N VAL A 9 -8.36 9.03 -23.23
CA VAL A 9 -6.93 8.90 -22.93
C VAL A 9 -6.67 9.06 -21.44
N ASN A 10 -7.21 10.10 -20.80
CA ASN A 10 -7.05 10.30 -19.37
C ASN A 10 -7.61 9.13 -18.55
N LEU A 11 -8.77 8.58 -18.94
CA LEU A 11 -9.37 7.43 -18.26
C LEU A 11 -8.46 6.18 -18.36
N LEU A 12 -7.83 5.97 -19.51
CA LEU A 12 -6.92 4.83 -19.69
C LEU A 12 -5.65 5.00 -18.85
N GLU A 13 -5.10 6.21 -18.80
CA GLU A 13 -3.95 6.52 -17.93
C GLU A 13 -4.29 6.30 -16.45
N ASP A 14 -5.46 6.75 -15.98
CA ASP A 14 -5.92 6.53 -14.61
C ASP A 14 -6.03 5.03 -14.27
N LEU A 15 -6.63 4.23 -15.17
CA LEU A 15 -6.76 2.78 -14.97
C LEU A 15 -5.41 2.07 -14.91
N GLU A 16 -4.44 2.47 -15.74
CA GLU A 16 -3.09 1.91 -15.70
C GLU A 16 -2.38 2.23 -14.37
N ILE A 17 -2.59 3.43 -13.83
CA ILE A 17 -2.05 3.81 -12.51
C ILE A 17 -2.72 3.00 -11.39
N GLU A 18 -4.04 2.82 -11.43
CA GLU A 18 -4.75 1.99 -10.44
C GLU A 18 -4.26 0.54 -10.40
N ASP A 19 -3.97 -0.04 -11.56
CA ASP A 19 -3.38 -1.37 -11.66
C ASP A 19 -1.99 -1.42 -11.01
N GLN A 20 -1.13 -0.44 -11.31
CA GLN A 20 0.20 -0.33 -10.70
C GLN A 20 0.14 -0.16 -9.18
N LEU A 21 -0.79 0.66 -8.68
CA LEU A 21 -1.04 0.84 -7.25
C LEU A 21 -1.49 -0.47 -6.59
N SER A 22 -2.34 -1.24 -7.28
CA SER A 22 -2.83 -2.52 -6.78
C SER A 22 -1.69 -3.54 -6.64
N TYR A 23 -0.80 -3.64 -7.64
CA TYR A 23 0.38 -4.50 -7.56
C TYR A 23 1.35 -4.06 -6.46
N LEU A 24 1.68 -2.76 -6.41
CA LEU A 24 2.58 -2.21 -5.40
C LEU A 24 2.10 -2.52 -3.97
N THR A 25 0.81 -2.26 -3.71
CA THR A 25 0.24 -2.41 -2.37
C THR A 25 0.14 -3.87 -1.95
N ALA A 26 -0.13 -4.79 -2.88
CA ALA A 26 -0.03 -6.22 -2.63
C ALA A 26 1.41 -6.64 -2.26
N ASP A 27 2.39 -6.21 -3.06
CA ASP A 27 3.80 -6.53 -2.83
C ASP A 27 4.30 -6.04 -1.47
N LEU A 28 3.90 -4.83 -1.06
CA LEU A 28 4.26 -4.23 0.22
C LEU A 28 3.78 -5.05 1.42
N VAL A 29 2.61 -5.66 1.32
CA VAL A 29 1.97 -6.38 2.43
C VAL A 29 2.33 -7.88 2.43
N GLU A 30 2.63 -8.47 1.28
CA GLU A 30 2.85 -9.91 1.13
C GLU A 30 4.32 -10.32 1.31
N TYR A 31 5.27 -9.60 0.70
CA TYR A 31 6.66 -10.06 0.66
C TYR A 31 7.43 -9.77 1.94
N LYS A 32 8.11 -10.80 2.47
CA LYS A 32 9.02 -10.68 3.62
C LYS A 32 10.14 -9.67 3.43
N SER A 33 10.59 -9.44 2.19
CA SER A 33 11.60 -8.41 1.89
C SER A 33 11.13 -7.00 2.28
N ASN A 34 9.81 -6.79 2.33
CA ASN A 34 9.18 -5.52 2.68
C ASN A 34 8.78 -5.47 4.16
N GLN A 35 9.27 -6.39 4.99
CA GLN A 35 8.88 -6.45 6.41
C GLN A 35 9.13 -5.13 7.15
N LYS A 36 10.20 -4.40 6.81
CA LYS A 36 10.47 -3.09 7.40
C LYS A 36 9.36 -2.07 7.15
N PHE A 37 8.64 -2.16 6.03
CA PHE A 37 7.46 -1.33 5.78
C PHE A 37 6.38 -1.62 6.83
N LEU A 38 6.05 -2.88 7.04
CA LEU A 38 5.04 -3.30 8.02
C LEU A 38 5.46 -2.94 9.45
N ASP A 39 6.73 -3.15 9.81
CA ASP A 39 7.25 -2.78 11.13
C ASP A 39 7.12 -1.27 11.39
N ARG A 40 7.44 -0.45 10.39
CA ARG A 40 7.30 1.01 10.48
C ARG A 40 5.83 1.44 10.50
N LEU A 41 4.98 0.79 9.71
CA LEU A 41 3.53 1.06 9.71
C LEU A 41 2.93 0.76 11.08
N PHE A 42 3.25 -0.40 11.67
CA PHE A 42 2.72 -0.80 12.98
C PHE A 42 3.37 -0.08 14.16
N ALA A 43 4.46 0.65 13.96
CA ALA A 43 4.99 1.59 14.95
C ALA A 43 4.12 2.86 15.10
N HIS A 44 3.26 3.14 14.11
CA HIS A 44 2.29 4.24 14.19
C HIS A 44 1.01 3.79 14.87
N GLU A 45 0.29 4.75 15.45
CA GLU A 45 -1.01 4.52 16.07
C GLU A 45 -2.05 4.01 15.04
N SER A 46 -2.85 3.04 15.45
CA SER A 46 -4.01 2.53 14.70
C SER A 46 -4.92 3.68 14.26
N GLY A 47 -5.30 3.71 12.98
CA GLY A 47 -6.15 4.73 12.38
C GLY A 47 -5.42 6.00 11.92
N LYS A 48 -4.13 6.15 12.23
CA LYS A 48 -3.36 7.32 11.78
C LYS A 48 -2.88 7.16 10.33
N TRP A 49 -3.38 8.03 9.45
CA TRP A 49 -2.90 8.13 8.08
C TRP A 49 -1.46 8.63 8.03
N THR A 50 -0.63 7.92 7.27
CA THR A 50 0.79 8.21 7.09
C THR A 50 1.15 8.12 5.61
N ASP A 51 2.08 8.96 5.18
CA ASP A 51 2.64 8.92 3.84
C ASP A 51 3.47 7.63 3.64
N ILE A 52 3.15 6.89 2.57
CA ILE A 52 3.83 5.64 2.21
C ILE A 52 5.33 5.84 1.94
N TYR A 53 5.73 6.98 1.36
CA TYR A 53 7.12 7.26 0.99
C TYR A 53 7.99 7.33 2.25
N ASN A 54 7.45 7.86 3.34
CA ASN A 54 8.13 7.89 4.65
C ASN A 54 8.29 6.48 5.24
N LEU A 55 7.39 5.54 4.94
CA LEU A 55 7.49 4.17 5.43
C LEU A 55 8.41 3.30 4.58
N CYS A 56 8.58 3.65 3.30
CA CYS A 56 9.36 2.89 2.32
C CYS A 56 10.80 3.38 2.15
N HIS A 57 11.27 4.38 2.90
CA HIS A 57 12.67 4.82 2.85
C HIS A 57 13.64 3.64 3.04
N ASP A 58 14.62 3.49 2.14
CA ASP A 58 15.60 2.39 2.11
C ASP A 58 15.07 1.00 1.70
N LEU A 59 13.87 0.90 1.12
CA LEU A 59 13.38 -0.33 0.48
C LEU A 59 13.78 -0.37 -1.00
N ASN A 60 14.98 -0.87 -1.27
CA ASN A 60 15.54 -0.93 -2.62
C ASN A 60 14.64 -1.67 -3.63
N SER A 61 13.92 -2.72 -3.19
CA SER A 61 13.04 -3.54 -4.03
C SER A 61 11.85 -2.78 -4.61
N ILE A 62 11.42 -1.69 -3.98
CA ILE A 62 10.19 -0.98 -4.32
C ILE A 62 10.47 0.49 -4.68
N SER A 63 11.70 0.97 -4.44
CA SER A 63 12.06 2.37 -4.62
C SER A 63 11.86 2.90 -6.05
N ASP A 64 12.07 2.08 -7.08
CA ASP A 64 11.88 2.50 -8.47
C ASP A 64 10.39 2.59 -8.80
N ASN A 65 9.59 1.58 -8.44
CA ASN A 65 8.13 1.59 -8.63
C ASN A 65 7.46 2.77 -7.91
N LEU A 66 7.91 3.10 -6.69
CA LEU A 66 7.39 4.25 -5.94
C LEU A 66 7.72 5.59 -6.62
N LYS A 67 8.93 5.73 -7.16
CA LYS A 67 9.34 6.95 -7.89
C LYS A 67 8.58 7.10 -9.20
N ASP A 68 8.34 6.00 -9.89
CA ASP A 68 7.58 6.04 -11.14
C ASP A 68 6.11 6.40 -10.88
N LEU A 69 5.52 5.86 -9.81
CA LEU A 69 4.19 6.26 -9.34
C LEU A 69 4.14 7.73 -8.90
N GLU A 70 5.16 8.23 -8.18
CA GLU A 70 5.23 9.65 -7.77
C GLU A 70 5.23 10.60 -8.97
N LYS A 71 5.82 10.19 -10.09
CA LYS A 71 5.81 10.97 -11.33
C LYS A 71 4.50 10.84 -12.09
N ALA A 72 3.88 9.66 -12.04
CA ALA A 72 2.68 9.34 -12.79
C ALA A 72 1.42 9.95 -12.18
N CYS A 73 1.35 10.06 -10.85
CA CYS A 73 0.18 10.63 -10.17
C CYS A 73 0.54 11.89 -9.38
N GLN A 74 -0.31 12.91 -9.49
CA GLN A 74 -0.26 14.05 -8.56
C GLN A 74 -0.92 13.62 -7.26
N GLY A 75 -0.27 13.76 -6.11
CA GLY A 75 -0.90 13.45 -4.82
C GLY A 75 0.01 12.67 -3.90
N ILE A 76 -0.49 12.37 -2.70
CA ILE A 76 0.25 11.61 -1.69
C ILE A 76 -0.48 10.30 -1.47
N LEU A 77 0.18 9.18 -1.77
CA LEU A 77 -0.32 7.85 -1.42
C LEU A 77 -0.20 7.66 0.10
N GLN A 78 -1.34 7.59 0.77
CA GLN A 78 -1.42 7.42 2.20
C GLN A 78 -1.77 5.98 2.56
N VAL A 79 -1.32 5.56 3.74
CA VAL A 79 -1.68 4.28 4.33
C VAL A 79 -2.02 4.44 5.80
N THR A 80 -2.99 3.65 6.26
CA THR A 80 -3.34 3.51 7.68
C THR A 80 -3.56 2.04 7.97
N TRP A 81 -3.52 1.68 9.26
CA TRP A 81 -3.90 0.35 9.69
C TRP A 81 -4.94 0.44 10.81
N LEU A 82 -5.86 -0.51 10.85
CA LEU A 82 -6.90 -0.58 11.88
C LEU A 82 -6.86 -1.94 12.54
N ASP A 83 -7.09 -1.97 13.85
CA ASP A 83 -7.36 -3.20 14.56
C ASP A 83 -8.59 -3.86 13.94
N TYR A 84 -8.46 -5.15 13.60
CA TYR A 84 -9.59 -5.87 13.04
C TYR A 84 -10.52 -6.24 14.21
N PRO A 85 -11.78 -5.74 14.24
CA PRO A 85 -12.71 -6.07 15.31
C PRO A 85 -13.11 -7.53 15.14
N SER A 86 -12.49 -8.45 15.90
CA SER A 86 -12.68 -9.86 15.60
C SER A 86 -12.69 -10.81 16.78
N ASN A 87 -13.76 -11.60 16.72
CA ASN A 87 -13.98 -12.90 17.34
C ASN A 87 -13.46 -14.04 16.42
N LEU A 88 -12.81 -13.69 15.28
CA LEU A 88 -12.28 -14.57 14.23
C LEU A 88 -10.83 -15.02 14.48
N GLY A 89 -10.19 -14.47 15.51
CA GLY A 89 -8.81 -14.79 15.92
C GLY A 89 -8.03 -13.53 16.29
N GLU A 90 -7.18 -13.64 17.31
CA GLU A 90 -6.30 -12.57 17.73
C GLU A 90 -5.21 -12.30 16.67
N GLY A 91 -4.78 -11.04 16.55
CA GLY A 91 -3.61 -10.67 15.74
C GLY A 91 -3.86 -10.31 14.28
N TYR A 92 -5.11 -10.10 13.86
CA TYR A 92 -5.43 -9.55 12.54
C TYR A 92 -5.60 -8.02 12.56
N CYS A 93 -5.28 -7.37 11.45
CA CYS A 93 -5.48 -5.95 11.21
C CYS A 93 -5.88 -5.69 9.76
N LEU A 94 -6.54 -4.57 9.53
CA LEU A 94 -6.77 -4.04 8.19
C LEU A 94 -5.65 -3.06 7.87
N ILE A 95 -5.14 -3.10 6.65
CA ILE A 95 -4.26 -2.08 6.08
C ILE A 95 -5.03 -1.44 4.94
N ILE A 96 -5.16 -0.11 4.97
CA ILE A 96 -5.95 0.65 4.01
C ILE A 96 -5.01 1.65 3.33
N PHE A 97 -4.97 1.59 2.01
CA PHE A 97 -4.26 2.52 1.15
C PHE A 97 -5.25 3.48 0.51
N TYR A 98 -4.86 4.73 0.36
CA TYR A 98 -5.69 5.77 -0.23
C TYR A 98 -4.87 6.77 -1.02
N LEU A 99 -5.33 7.11 -2.22
CA LEU A 99 -4.78 8.18 -3.04
C LEU A 99 -5.91 9.14 -3.43
N GLU A 100 -5.83 10.37 -2.93
CA GLU A 100 -6.90 11.36 -3.08
C GLU A 100 -7.16 11.76 -4.53
N SER A 101 -6.11 11.93 -5.34
CA SER A 101 -6.22 12.42 -6.72
C SER A 101 -6.99 11.53 -7.67
N LEU A 102 -6.91 10.21 -7.47
CA LEU A 102 -7.66 9.21 -8.23
C LEU A 102 -8.92 8.75 -7.51
N HIS A 103 -9.18 9.24 -6.29
CA HIS A 103 -10.19 8.69 -5.39
C HIS A 103 -10.07 7.16 -5.22
N TRP A 104 -8.85 6.66 -5.36
CA TRP A 104 -8.54 5.24 -5.31
C TRP A 104 -8.28 4.80 -3.88
N SER A 105 -8.77 3.60 -3.54
CA SER A 105 -8.47 2.97 -2.26
C SER A 105 -8.31 1.47 -2.43
N ASN A 106 -7.44 0.87 -1.62
CA ASN A 106 -7.29 -0.57 -1.54
C ASN A 106 -7.15 -1.02 -0.10
N MET A 107 -7.61 -2.23 0.20
CA MET A 107 -7.64 -2.76 1.55
C MET A 107 -7.10 -4.19 1.57
N ALA A 108 -6.20 -4.45 2.52
CA ALA A 108 -5.66 -5.77 2.79
C ALA A 108 -5.96 -6.20 4.23
N LEU A 109 -6.26 -7.49 4.42
CA LEU A 109 -6.32 -8.13 5.73
C LEU A 109 -4.97 -8.77 6.04
N HIS A 110 -4.32 -8.34 7.11
CA HIS A 110 -2.97 -8.78 7.47
C HIS A 110 -2.93 -9.40 8.88
N CYS A 111 -2.14 -10.46 9.05
CA CYS A 111 -1.94 -11.14 10.33
C CYS A 111 -0.58 -10.76 10.93
N LYS A 112 -0.59 -10.00 12.03
CA LYS A 112 0.60 -9.55 12.77
C LYS A 112 1.38 -10.72 13.38
N THR A 113 0.71 -11.79 13.78
CA THR A 113 1.30 -12.92 14.55
C THR A 113 2.16 -13.86 13.70
N LYS A 114 2.04 -13.85 12.36
CA LYS A 114 2.81 -14.74 11.47
C LYS A 114 4.31 -14.41 11.41
N LEU A 115 4.76 -13.34 12.04
CA LEU A 115 6.15 -12.89 12.01
C LEU A 115 7.02 -13.48 13.13
N SER A 116 6.42 -13.98 14.21
CA SER A 116 7.15 -14.51 15.36
C SER A 116 7.53 -16.01 15.27
N GLU A 117 7.08 -16.75 14.25
CA GLU A 117 7.21 -18.23 14.23
C GLU A 117 8.15 -18.83 13.16
N VAL A 118 8.94 -18.03 12.45
CA VAL A 118 9.95 -18.61 11.52
C VAL A 118 11.36 -18.48 12.09
N GLN A 119 11.65 -19.26 13.13
CA GLN A 119 13.04 -19.65 13.39
C GLN A 119 13.43 -20.74 12.36
N PRO A 120 14.54 -20.60 11.64
CA PRO A 120 15.04 -21.71 10.83
C PRO A 120 15.45 -22.83 11.78
N LYS A 121 14.84 -24.01 11.62
CA LYS A 121 15.36 -25.23 12.25
C LYS A 121 16.79 -25.43 11.71
N LEU A 122 17.75 -25.46 12.64
CA LEU A 122 19.12 -25.91 12.47
C LEU A 122 19.18 -27.30 11.81
#